data_AF-A0A5N6MNJ4-F1
#
_entry.id   AF-A0A5N6MNJ4-F1
#
_cell.length_a   1.000
_cell.length_b   1.000
_cell.length_c   1.000
_cell.angle_alpha   90.00
_cell.angle_beta   90.00
_cell.angle_gamma   90.00
#
_symmetry.space_group_name_H-M   'P 1'
#
loop_
_entity.id
_entity.type
_entity.pdbx_description
1 polymer ?
#
loop_
_entity_poly.entity_id
_entity_poly.type
_entity_poly.pdbx_seq_one_letter_code
_entity_poly.pdbx_strand_id
1 'polypeptide(L)'
;MSSSSTVFSSSDSEGTDLFIAALSTMAQENASQIPRPIIRRIQINRDREAGHDLLMRHYFGPEPLYNEKLFKRRFRMQRPLFERIVTDLEVGLKAPRQS
;
A
#
# COMPACT_ATOMS: atom_id res chain seq x y z
N MET A 1 -48.87 32.52 -5.77
CA MET A 1 -48.10 33.26 -4.75
C MET A 1 -48.32 32.52 -3.42
N SER A 2 -47.38 31.64 -3.08
CA SER A 2 -46.48 31.72 -1.90
C SER A 2 -47.07 31.20 -0.58
N SER A 3 -46.58 30.00 -0.24
CA SER A 3 -46.28 29.37 1.05
C SER A 3 -46.84 29.95 2.35
N SER A 4 -47.54 29.09 3.08
CA SER A 4 -47.84 29.24 4.51
C SER A 4 -46.80 28.47 5.32
N SER A 5 -46.00 29.20 6.11
CA SER A 5 -45.10 28.62 7.13
C SER A 5 -45.36 29.35 8.44
N THR A 6 -45.95 28.66 9.39
CA THR A 6 -46.15 29.16 10.76
C THR A 6 -45.22 28.39 11.67
N VAL A 7 -44.15 29.03 12.14
CA VAL A 7 -43.72 28.97 13.55
C VAL A 7 -43.01 30.28 13.93
N PHE A 8 -43.73 31.07 14.73
CA PHE A 8 -43.34 31.81 15.93
C PHE A 8 -42.04 32.67 15.99
N SER A 9 -42.27 33.99 15.92
CA SER A 9 -41.80 35.09 16.77
C SER A 9 -40.54 34.96 17.66
N SER A 10 -39.55 35.79 17.35
CA SER A 10 -38.79 36.69 18.26
C SER A 10 -38.76 36.38 19.76
N SER A 11 -37.61 35.92 20.30
CA SER A 11 -36.92 36.49 21.48
C SER A 11 -35.70 35.63 21.90
N ASP A 12 -34.56 36.30 22.14
CA ASP A 12 -33.25 35.87 22.66
C ASP A 12 -32.58 34.61 22.07
N SER A 13 -31.55 34.86 21.25
CA SER A 13 -30.72 33.91 20.50
C SER A 13 -29.84 32.98 21.35
N GLU A 14 -29.86 33.07 22.67
CA GLU A 14 -28.94 32.34 23.55
C GLU A 14 -29.25 30.83 23.62
N GLY A 15 -30.54 30.46 23.58
CA GLY A 15 -30.97 29.07 23.75
C GLY A 15 -30.87 28.21 22.48
N THR A 16 -31.06 28.82 21.31
CA THR A 16 -30.97 28.12 20.02
C THR A 16 -29.53 27.79 19.67
N ASP A 17 -28.60 28.69 19.99
CA ASP A 17 -27.18 28.49 19.72
C ASP A 17 -26.61 27.36 20.57
N LEU A 18 -27.05 27.25 21.83
CA LEU A 18 -26.73 26.12 22.70
C LEU A 18 -27.29 24.79 22.15
N PHE A 19 -28.50 24.80 21.60
CA PHE A 19 -29.12 23.63 20.99
C PHE A 19 -28.40 23.19 19.70
N ILE A 20 -28.01 24.15 18.84
CA ILE A 20 -27.23 23.90 17.62
C ILE A 20 -25.83 23.37 17.99
N ALA A 21 -25.19 23.96 19.00
CA ALA A 21 -23.90 23.51 19.49
C ALA A 21 -23.98 22.09 20.07
N ALA A 22 -25.00 21.79 20.86
CA ALA A 22 -25.25 20.45 21.44
C ALA A 22 -25.52 19.39 20.36
N LEU A 23 -26.31 19.72 19.32
CA LEU A 23 -26.54 18.81 18.21
C LEU A 23 -25.26 18.58 17.39
N SER A 24 -24.42 19.61 17.24
CA SER A 24 -23.14 19.54 16.53
C SER A 24 -22.12 18.69 17.30
N THR A 25 -22.01 18.84 18.63
CA THR A 25 -21.14 17.97 19.45
C THR A 25 -21.61 16.51 19.43
N MET A 26 -22.92 16.25 19.47
CA MET A 26 -23.46 14.90 19.36
C MET A 26 -23.27 14.27 17.97
N ALA A 27 -23.27 15.07 16.91
CA ALA A 27 -22.93 14.61 15.56
C ALA A 27 -21.42 14.30 15.42
N GLN A 28 -20.57 15.08 16.10
CA GLN A 28 -19.12 14.97 16.02
C GLN A 28 -18.58 13.76 16.82
N GLU A 29 -19.20 13.42 17.95
CA GLU A 29 -18.92 12.19 18.71
C GLU A 29 -19.37 10.90 17.98
N ASN A 30 -20.35 11.01 17.07
CA ASN A 30 -20.76 9.90 16.20
C ASN A 30 -19.75 9.65 15.07
N ALA A 31 -19.15 10.73 14.53
CA ALA A 31 -18.17 10.63 13.44
C ALA A 31 -16.82 10.02 13.88
N SER A 32 -16.45 10.14 15.15
CA SER A 32 -15.22 9.58 15.71
C SER A 32 -15.33 8.08 16.05
N GLN A 33 -16.54 7.53 16.10
CA GLN A 33 -16.79 6.10 16.38
C GLN A 33 -16.86 5.23 15.12
N ILE A 34 -16.82 5.81 13.91
CA ILE A 34 -16.86 5.04 12.67
C ILE A 34 -15.51 4.32 12.51
N PRO A 35 -15.46 2.96 12.58
CA PRO A 35 -14.23 2.23 12.35
C PRO A 35 -13.78 2.52 10.92
N ARG A 36 -12.53 2.96 10.75
CA ARG A 36 -11.99 3.19 9.41
C ARG A 36 -12.10 1.90 8.60
N PRO A 37 -12.71 1.92 7.40
CA PRO A 37 -12.87 0.72 6.61
C PRO A 37 -11.48 0.15 6.27
N ILE A 38 -11.27 -1.12 6.64
CA ILE A 38 -10.03 -1.83 6.32
C ILE A 38 -10.05 -2.14 4.82
N ILE A 39 -9.38 -1.30 4.03
CA ILE A 39 -9.18 -1.55 2.61
C ILE A 39 -8.13 -2.65 2.46
N ARG A 40 -8.55 -3.82 1.98
CA ARG A 40 -7.64 -4.93 1.68
C ARG A 40 -6.91 -4.65 0.37
N ARG A 41 -5.61 -4.94 0.35
CA ARG A 41 -4.81 -4.85 -0.87
C ARG A 41 -5.28 -5.90 -1.87
N ILE A 42 -5.55 -5.48 -3.10
CA ILE A 42 -5.83 -6.39 -4.21
C ILE A 42 -4.49 -6.99 -4.68
N GLN A 43 -4.41 -8.33 -4.69
CA GLN A 43 -3.26 -9.04 -5.22
C GLN A 43 -3.46 -9.26 -6.73
N ILE A 44 -2.71 -8.52 -7.54
CA ILE A 44 -2.69 -8.67 -9.00
C ILE A 44 -1.65 -9.72 -9.36
N ASN A 45 -2.03 -10.70 -10.19
CA ASN A 45 -1.07 -11.63 -10.76
C ASN A 45 -0.22 -10.87 -11.81
N ARG A 46 1.09 -10.83 -11.59
CA ARG A 46 2.06 -10.11 -12.43
C ARG A 46 2.96 -11.05 -13.23
N ASP A 47 2.59 -12.32 -13.30
CA ASP A 47 3.37 -13.36 -13.97
C ASP A 47 4.83 -13.37 -13.48
N ARG A 48 5.00 -13.72 -12.20
CA ARG A 48 6.31 -13.67 -11.52
C ARG A 48 7.34 -14.56 -12.21
N GLU A 49 6.88 -15.66 -12.81
CA GLU A 49 7.71 -16.64 -13.51
C GLU A 49 8.27 -16.02 -14.80
N ALA A 50 7.41 -15.45 -15.65
CA ALA A 50 7.87 -14.74 -16.85
C ALA A 50 8.84 -13.58 -16.51
N GLY A 51 8.56 -12.86 -15.41
CA GLY A 51 9.45 -11.82 -14.92
C GLY A 51 10.83 -12.33 -14.48
N HIS A 52 10.90 -13.53 -13.89
CA HIS A 52 12.16 -14.19 -13.52
C HIS A 52 12.97 -14.56 -14.76
N ASP A 53 12.33 -15.19 -15.76
CA ASP A 53 12.99 -15.61 -17.00
C ASP A 53 13.57 -14.42 -17.77
N LEU A 54 12.80 -13.33 -17.86
CA LEU A 54 13.25 -12.07 -18.45
C LEU A 54 14.47 -11.51 -17.71
N LEU A 55 14.46 -11.54 -16.38
CA LEU A 55 15.57 -11.06 -15.56
C LEU A 55 16.82 -11.91 -15.82
N MET A 56 16.68 -13.25 -15.80
CA MET A 56 17.78 -14.17 -16.07
C MET A 56 18.37 -13.94 -17.46
N ARG A 57 17.52 -13.87 -18.48
CA ARG A 57 17.93 -13.64 -19.87
C ARG A 57 18.70 -12.31 -20.03
N HIS A 58 18.20 -11.21 -19.47
CA HIS A 58 18.78 -9.89 -19.71
C HIS A 58 20.07 -9.62 -18.92
N TYR A 59 20.27 -10.23 -17.76
CA TYR A 59 21.43 -9.98 -16.91
C TYR A 59 22.50 -11.08 -16.96
N PHE A 60 22.08 -12.33 -17.17
CA PHE A 60 22.94 -13.51 -17.06
C PHE A 60 22.97 -14.36 -18.35
N GLY A 61 22.21 -13.97 -19.37
CA GLY A 61 22.27 -14.62 -20.69
C GLY A 61 23.61 -14.42 -21.40
N PRO A 62 23.83 -15.16 -22.51
CA PRO A 62 25.07 -15.10 -23.29
C PRO A 62 25.33 -13.71 -23.89
N GLU A 63 24.27 -12.98 -24.22
CA GLU A 63 24.31 -11.59 -24.65
C GLU A 63 23.46 -10.73 -23.69
N PRO A 64 24.05 -10.30 -22.56
CA PRO A 64 23.30 -9.56 -21.55
C PRO A 64 22.95 -8.17 -22.07
N LEU A 65 21.66 -7.83 -22.05
CA LEU A 65 21.16 -6.52 -22.49
C LEU A 65 21.63 -5.40 -21.55
N TYR A 66 21.97 -5.73 -20.30
CA TYR A 66 22.44 -4.76 -19.30
C TYR A 66 23.87 -5.05 -18.86
N ASN A 67 24.75 -4.09 -19.14
CA ASN A 67 26.16 -4.15 -18.80
C ASN A 67 26.40 -4.13 -17.27
N GLU A 68 27.59 -4.53 -16.85
CA GLU A 68 27.96 -4.69 -15.43
C GLU A 68 27.76 -3.42 -14.58
N LYS A 69 27.94 -2.23 -15.16
CA LYS A 69 27.66 -0.94 -14.50
C LYS A 69 26.19 -0.81 -14.09
N LEU A 70 25.27 -1.23 -14.97
CA LEU A 70 23.84 -1.19 -14.70
C LEU A 70 23.43 -2.25 -13.68
N PHE A 71 24.08 -3.43 -13.73
CA PHE A 71 23.91 -4.47 -12.71
C PHE A 71 24.28 -3.93 -11.31
N LYS A 72 25.48 -3.35 -11.16
CA LYS A 72 25.91 -2.72 -9.90
C LYS A 72 24.96 -1.62 -9.44
N ARG A 73 24.43 -0.79 -10.35
CA ARG A 73 23.47 0.25 -9.99
C ARG A 73 22.14 -0.32 -9.48
N ARG A 74 21.64 -1.41 -10.10
CA ARG A 74 20.32 -2.00 -9.77
C ARG A 74 20.37 -2.90 -8.55
N PHE A 75 21.32 -3.84 -8.51
CA PHE A 75 21.43 -4.83 -7.44
C PHE A 75 22.35 -4.38 -6.31
N ARG A 76 23.10 -3.28 -6.52
CA ARG A 76 24.04 -2.73 -5.54
C ARG A 76 25.18 -3.70 -5.17
N MET A 77 25.43 -4.70 -6.02
CA MET A 77 26.45 -5.74 -5.86
C MET A 77 27.21 -5.96 -7.17
N GLN A 78 28.42 -6.51 -7.08
CA GLN A 78 29.11 -7.03 -8.26
C GLN A 78 28.52 -8.39 -8.66
N ARG A 79 28.52 -8.67 -9.97
CA ARG A 79 27.92 -9.88 -10.52
C ARG A 79 28.58 -11.18 -10.00
N PRO A 80 29.91 -11.28 -9.86
CA PRO A 80 30.53 -12.48 -9.30
C PRO A 80 30.13 -12.77 -7.84
N LEU A 81 29.86 -11.74 -7.04
CA LEU A 81 29.34 -11.93 -5.66
C LEU A 81 27.93 -12.50 -5.69
N PHE A 82 27.09 -12.01 -6.60
CA PHE A 82 25.73 -12.53 -6.78
C PHE A 82 25.77 -14.01 -7.20
N GLU A 83 26.62 -14.36 -8.17
CA GLU A 83 26.78 -15.74 -8.64
C GLU A 83 27.25 -16.68 -7.51
N ARG A 84 28.19 -16.23 -6.66
CA ARG A 84 28.62 -16.97 -5.47
C ARG A 84 27.48 -17.20 -4.49
N ILE A 85 26.70 -16.17 -4.18
CA ILE A 85 25.55 -16.29 -3.27
C ILE A 85 24.54 -17.31 -3.81
N VAL A 86 24.21 -17.25 -5.11
CA VAL A 86 23.29 -18.22 -5.73
C VAL A 86 23.85 -19.64 -5.63
N THR A 87 25.12 -19.84 -5.97
CA THR A 87 25.79 -21.13 -5.88
C THR A 87 25.77 -21.66 -4.44
N ASP A 88 26.09 -20.83 -3.45
CA ASP A 88 26.09 -21.22 -2.03
C ASP A 88 24.68 -21.59 -1.54
N LEU A 89 23.65 -20.89 -2.01
CA LEU A 89 22.26 -21.20 -1.70
C LEU A 89 21.82 -22.53 -2.35
N GLU A 90 22.22 -22.80 -3.59
CA GLU A 90 21.91 -24.06 -4.28
C GLU A 90 22.59 -25.25 -3.59
N VAL A 91 23.87 -25.09 -3.22
CA VAL A 91 24.62 -26.10 -2.46
C VAL A 91 24.00 -26.31 -1.07
N GLY A 92 23.62 -25.24 -0.38
CA GLY A 92 22.97 -25.30 0.93
C GLY A 92 21.55 -25.89 0.89
N LEU A 93 20.80 -25.66 -0.18
CA LEU A 93 19.48 -26.25 -0.42
C LEU A 93 19.57 -27.75 -0.78
N LYS A 94 20.70 -28.20 -1.35
CA LYS A 94 20.94 -29.60 -1.72
C LYS A 94 21.37 -30.47 -0.53
N ALA A 95 21.79 -29.87 0.58
CA ALA A 95 22.13 -30.61 1.80
C ALA A 95 20.84 -31.10 2.49
N PRO A 96 20.71 -32.40 2.84
CA PRO A 96 19.57 -32.88 3.60
C PRO A 96 19.54 -32.15 4.94
N ARG A 97 18.42 -31.48 5.25
CA ARG A 97 18.15 -31.01 6.60
C ARG A 97 18.09 -32.24 7.49
N GLN A 98 19.18 -32.50 8.21
CA GLN A 98 19.21 -33.48 9.28
C GLN A 98 18.22 -32.99 10.34
N SER A 99 17.14 -33.75 10.49
CA SER A 99 16.06 -33.59 11.46
C SER A 99 16.51 -33.92 12.87
#